data_AF-A0A1S3WWI1-F1
#
_entry.id   AF-A0A1S3WWI1-F1
#
_cell.length_a   1.000
_cell.length_b   1.000
_cell.length_c   1.000
_cell.angle_alpha   90.00
_cell.angle_beta   90.00
_cell.angle_gamma   90.00
#
_symmetry.space_group_name_H-M   'P 1'
#
loop_
_entity.id
_entity.type
_entity.pdbx_description
1 polymer ?
#
loop_
_entity_poly.entity_id
_entity_poly.type
_entity_poly.pdbx_seq_one_letter_code
_entity_poly.pdbx_strand_id
1 'polypeptide(L)'
;DAESNPLCRRLQLKDIIPTQMQRLTKYPLLLDNIAKYTEWPTEREKVKKAADHCRQILNYVNQAVKEAENKQRLEDYQRRLDTSNLKLSEYPNVEELRNLDLTKRKMIHEGPLVWKVNRDKTIDLYTLLLEDILVLLQKQDDRLVLRCHSKILASTADSKHTFSPVIKLNTVLVRQVATGYDNEWQAIVYGSSELEIGLDLFLLEELVYKILEVSAVQHYNSRSVQTALWPPPK
;
A
#
# COMPACT_ATOMS: atom_id res chain seq x y z
N ASP A 1 -16.42 10.23 -36.54
CA ASP A 1 -17.83 10.58 -36.84
C ASP A 1 -18.56 11.27 -35.68
N ALA A 2 -18.50 10.77 -34.43
CA ALA A 2 -19.16 11.46 -33.31
C ALA A 2 -18.47 12.78 -32.89
N GLU A 3 -17.13 12.84 -32.91
CA GLU A 3 -16.35 13.99 -32.43
C GLU A 3 -16.44 15.24 -33.33
N SER A 4 -16.92 15.11 -34.57
CA SER A 4 -17.10 16.23 -35.50
C SER A 4 -18.42 16.98 -35.31
N ASN A 5 -19.28 16.55 -34.37
CA ASN A 5 -20.53 17.22 -34.05
C ASN A 5 -20.26 18.61 -33.41
N PRO A 6 -20.93 19.69 -33.84
CA PRO A 6 -20.82 21.01 -33.22
C PRO A 6 -21.06 21.03 -31.69
N LEU A 7 -21.88 20.12 -31.16
CA LEU A 7 -22.12 19.97 -29.72
C LEU A 7 -20.87 19.56 -28.94
N CYS A 8 -19.92 18.86 -29.57
CA CYS A 8 -18.66 18.48 -28.96
C CYS A 8 -17.73 19.69 -28.74
N ARG A 9 -18.06 20.88 -29.27
CA ARG A 9 -17.26 22.12 -29.08
C ARG A 9 -15.77 21.94 -29.40
N ARG A 10 -15.45 21.09 -30.38
CA ARG A 10 -14.08 20.68 -30.76
C ARG A 10 -13.30 19.92 -29.68
N LEU A 11 -13.97 19.43 -28.64
CA LEU A 11 -13.38 18.54 -27.64
C LEU A 11 -13.45 17.09 -28.10
N GLN A 12 -12.36 16.34 -27.90
CA GLN A 12 -12.35 14.91 -28.15
C GLN A 12 -12.93 14.16 -26.94
N LEU A 13 -13.29 12.89 -27.11
CA LEU A 13 -13.86 12.08 -26.02
C LEU A 13 -12.93 12.03 -24.80
N LYS A 14 -11.62 11.87 -25.03
CA LYS A 14 -10.60 11.87 -23.97
C LYS A 14 -10.54 13.17 -23.15
N ASP A 15 -10.98 14.30 -23.72
CA ASP A 15 -10.98 15.60 -23.05
C ASP A 15 -12.28 15.82 -22.26
N ILE A 16 -13.38 15.23 -22.71
CA ILE A 16 -14.69 15.33 -22.03
C ILE A 16 -14.69 14.52 -20.73
N ILE A 17 -14.12 13.31 -20.72
CA ILE A 17 -14.08 12.41 -19.55
C ILE A 17 -13.53 13.08 -18.27
N PRO A 18 -12.35 13.74 -18.27
CA PRO A 18 -11.80 14.36 -17.06
C PRO A 18 -12.58 15.60 -16.60
N THR A 19 -13.49 16.15 -17.42
CA THR A 19 -14.23 17.39 -17.11
C THR A 19 -15.02 17.26 -15.81
N GLN A 20 -15.57 16.09 -15.50
CA GLN A 20 -16.32 15.89 -14.25
C GLN A 20 -15.44 16.04 -13.01
N MET A 21 -14.22 15.47 -13.02
CA MET A 21 -13.25 15.64 -11.95
C MET A 21 -12.78 17.10 -11.85
N GLN A 22 -12.49 17.73 -12.99
CA GLN A 22 -12.13 19.15 -13.02
C GLN A 22 -13.23 20.01 -12.39
N ARG A 23 -14.50 19.74 -12.69
CA ARG A 23 -15.62 20.48 -12.12
C ARG A 23 -15.67 20.37 -10.58
N LEU A 24 -15.47 19.17 -10.04
CA LEU A 24 -15.44 18.95 -8.60
C LEU A 24 -14.34 19.75 -7.91
N THR A 25 -13.15 19.84 -8.50
CA THR A 25 -12.04 20.65 -7.95
C THR A 25 -12.31 22.16 -7.97
N LYS A 26 -13.21 22.65 -8.84
CA LYS A 26 -13.57 24.08 -8.90
C LYS A 26 -14.57 24.51 -7.84
N TYR A 27 -15.46 23.63 -7.38
CA TYR A 27 -16.53 24.01 -6.45
C TYR A 27 -16.03 24.62 -5.13
N PRO A 28 -15.04 24.03 -4.42
CA PRO A 28 -14.50 24.64 -3.21
C PRO A 28 -13.96 26.05 -3.46
N LEU A 29 -13.19 26.23 -4.55
CA LEU A 29 -12.58 27.50 -4.90
C LEU A 29 -13.62 28.59 -5.18
N LEU A 30 -14.70 28.25 -5.89
CA LEU A 30 -15.77 29.19 -6.18
C LEU A 30 -16.57 29.55 -4.93
N LEU A 31 -16.87 28.57 -4.07
CA LEU A 31 -17.60 28.79 -2.83
C LEU A 31 -16.78 29.61 -1.82
N ASP A 32 -15.47 29.36 -1.72
CA ASP A 32 -14.58 30.17 -0.88
C ASP A 32 -14.53 31.62 -1.36
N ASN A 33 -14.53 31.85 -2.68
CA ASN A 33 -14.63 33.19 -3.24
C ASN A 33 -15.98 33.86 -2.92
N ILE A 34 -17.11 33.15 -3.04
CA ILE A 34 -18.42 33.68 -2.66
C ILE A 34 -18.45 34.03 -1.17
N ALA A 35 -17.96 33.15 -0.30
CA ALA A 35 -17.88 33.39 1.14
C ALA A 35 -17.02 34.62 1.48
N LYS A 36 -15.96 34.89 0.72
CA LYS A 36 -15.10 36.06 0.90
C LYS A 36 -15.84 37.39 0.67
N TYR A 37 -16.75 37.43 -0.31
CA TYR A 37 -17.52 38.64 -0.67
C TYR A 37 -18.93 38.67 -0.07
N THR A 38 -19.29 37.71 0.78
CA THR A 38 -20.59 37.72 1.49
C THR A 38 -20.48 38.57 2.74
N GLU A 39 -21.23 39.68 2.78
CA GLU A 39 -21.22 40.65 3.90
C GLU A 39 -21.92 40.10 5.15
N TRP A 40 -22.99 39.34 4.97
CA TRP A 40 -23.81 38.80 6.05
C TRP A 40 -23.12 37.63 6.77
N PRO A 41 -22.80 37.74 8.08
CA PRO A 41 -22.03 36.72 8.79
C PRO A 41 -22.70 35.35 8.82
N THR A 42 -24.03 35.31 8.97
CA THR A 42 -24.82 34.07 9.05
C THR A 42 -24.90 33.34 7.71
N GLU A 43 -24.99 34.08 6.60
CA GLU A 43 -24.95 33.47 5.25
C GLU A 43 -23.54 33.04 4.89
N ARG A 44 -22.53 33.86 5.20
CA ARG A 44 -21.12 33.52 4.98
C ARG A 44 -20.74 32.19 5.63
N GLU A 45 -21.21 31.93 6.84
CA GLU A 45 -20.96 30.67 7.53
C GLU A 45 -21.60 29.47 6.81
N LYS A 46 -22.82 29.63 6.28
CA LYS A 46 -23.47 28.59 5.46
C LYS A 46 -22.68 28.30 4.18
N VAL A 47 -22.16 29.33 3.52
CA VAL A 47 -21.34 29.17 2.30
C VAL A 47 -20.01 28.49 2.62
N LYS A 48 -19.34 28.86 3.72
CA LYS A 48 -18.13 28.16 4.20
C LYS A 48 -18.40 26.68 4.46
N LYS A 49 -19.48 26.37 5.17
CA LYS A 49 -19.89 24.98 5.42
C LYS A 49 -20.16 24.23 4.12
N ALA A 50 -20.77 24.86 3.12
CA ALA A 50 -20.94 24.26 1.79
C ALA A 50 -19.60 24.01 1.10
N ALA A 51 -18.65 24.94 1.19
CA ALA A 51 -17.29 24.77 0.66
C ALA A 51 -16.57 23.58 1.32
N ASP A 52 -16.68 23.45 2.64
CA ASP A 52 -16.13 22.33 3.40
C ASP A 52 -16.74 20.98 2.96
N HIS A 53 -18.06 20.91 2.79
CA HIS A 53 -18.70 19.72 2.24
C HIS A 53 -18.22 19.40 0.82
N CYS A 54 -18.02 20.41 -0.04
CA CYS A 54 -17.45 20.19 -1.37
C CYS A 54 -16.02 19.63 -1.31
N ARG A 55 -15.19 20.07 -0.34
CA ARG A 55 -13.86 19.48 -0.10
C ARG A 55 -13.96 18.03 0.37
N GLN A 56 -14.91 17.71 1.25
CA GLN A 56 -15.15 16.33 1.69
C GLN A 56 -15.56 15.42 0.52
N ILE A 57 -16.48 15.88 -0.33
CA ILE A 57 -16.89 15.16 -1.55
C ILE A 57 -15.68 14.93 -2.45
N LEU A 58 -14.86 15.97 -2.68
CA LEU A 58 -13.67 15.85 -3.51
C LEU A 58 -12.69 14.80 -2.96
N ASN A 59 -12.41 14.83 -1.66
CA ASN A 59 -11.53 13.86 -1.01
C ASN A 59 -12.07 12.43 -1.13
N TYR A 60 -13.38 12.24 -0.92
CA TYR A 60 -14.03 10.95 -1.09
C TYR A 60 -13.90 10.44 -2.53
N VAL A 61 -14.18 11.29 -3.52
CA VAL A 61 -14.09 10.92 -4.94
C VAL A 61 -12.65 10.58 -5.32
N ASN A 62 -11.67 11.37 -4.88
CA ASN A 62 -10.25 11.08 -5.11
C ASN A 62 -9.86 9.72 -4.53
N GLN A 63 -10.32 9.40 -3.32
CA GLN A 63 -10.07 8.12 -2.70
C GLN A 63 -10.74 6.97 -3.47
N ALA A 64 -11.99 7.13 -3.90
CA ALA A 64 -12.70 6.13 -4.69
C ALA A 64 -12.03 5.87 -6.06
N VAL A 65 -11.51 6.92 -6.71
CA VAL A 65 -10.73 6.79 -7.96
C VAL A 65 -9.44 6.01 -7.69
N LYS A 66 -8.68 6.39 -6.66
CA LYS A 66 -7.45 5.66 -6.25
C LYS A 66 -7.74 4.19 -5.99
N GLU A 67 -8.83 3.88 -5.30
CA GLU A 67 -9.24 2.50 -5.00
C GLU A 67 -9.63 1.71 -6.26
N ALA A 68 -10.37 2.32 -7.18
CA ALA A 68 -10.74 1.68 -8.44
C ALA A 68 -9.52 1.42 -9.33
N GLU A 69 -8.61 2.38 -9.45
CA GLU A 69 -7.36 2.20 -10.19
C GLU A 69 -6.48 1.12 -9.56
N ASN A 70 -6.31 1.15 -8.25
CA ASN A 70 -5.55 0.15 -7.52
C ASN A 70 -6.16 -1.25 -7.68
N LYS A 71 -7.48 -1.38 -7.63
CA LYS A 71 -8.18 -2.65 -7.88
C LYS A 71 -7.91 -3.18 -9.29
N GLN A 72 -8.01 -2.31 -10.31
CA GLN A 72 -7.72 -2.70 -11.69
C GLN A 72 -6.25 -3.12 -11.88
N ARG A 73 -5.30 -2.44 -11.22
CA ARG A 73 -3.88 -2.85 -11.22
C ARG A 73 -3.67 -4.19 -10.55
N LEU A 74 -4.33 -4.45 -9.40
CA LEU A 74 -4.28 -5.75 -8.73
C LEU A 74 -4.83 -6.89 -9.59
N GLU A 75 -5.91 -6.66 -10.33
CA GLU A 75 -6.44 -7.63 -11.30
C GLU A 75 -5.42 -7.93 -12.41
N ASP A 76 -4.71 -6.92 -12.90
CA ASP A 76 -3.63 -7.11 -13.87
C ASP A 76 -2.46 -7.91 -13.28
N TYR A 77 -2.02 -7.56 -12.07
CA TYR A 77 -0.96 -8.28 -11.37
C TYR A 77 -1.33 -9.72 -11.09
N GLN A 78 -2.57 -10.00 -10.67
CA GLN A 78 -3.04 -11.36 -10.47
C GLN A 78 -2.96 -12.20 -11.75
N ARG A 79 -3.29 -11.63 -12.92
CA ARG A 79 -3.18 -12.33 -14.21
C ARG A 79 -1.74 -12.61 -14.62
N ARG A 80 -0.82 -11.73 -14.23
CA ARG A 80 0.61 -11.80 -14.56
C ARG A 80 1.42 -12.56 -13.51
N LEU A 81 0.81 -12.91 -12.38
CA LEU A 81 1.44 -13.59 -11.27
C LEU A 81 1.80 -15.02 -11.67
N ASP A 82 3.09 -15.35 -11.61
CA ASP A 82 3.60 -16.70 -11.86
C ASP A 82 4.03 -17.33 -10.53
N THR A 83 3.25 -18.32 -10.10
CA THR A 83 3.49 -19.11 -8.88
C THR A 83 4.25 -20.41 -9.15
N SER A 84 4.62 -20.69 -10.41
CA SER A 84 5.25 -21.96 -10.82
C SER A 84 6.62 -22.19 -10.16
N ASN A 85 7.28 -21.12 -9.71
CA ASN A 85 8.59 -21.17 -9.08
C ASN A 85 8.54 -21.44 -7.57
N LEU A 86 7.34 -21.57 -6.98
CA LEU A 86 7.16 -21.97 -5.59
C LEU A 86 7.37 -23.48 -5.46
N LYS A 87 8.60 -23.90 -5.12
CA LYS A 87 8.90 -25.31 -4.87
C LYS A 87 8.26 -25.79 -3.57
N LEU A 88 7.32 -26.74 -3.69
CA LEU A 88 6.59 -27.41 -2.58
C LEU A 88 7.50 -28.06 -1.52
N SER A 89 8.75 -28.36 -1.86
CA SER A 89 9.65 -29.14 -1.00
C SER A 89 10.27 -28.37 0.17
N GLU A 90 10.17 -27.04 0.22
CA GLU A 90 10.95 -26.21 1.17
C GLU A 90 10.09 -25.47 2.20
N TYR A 91 8.75 -25.50 2.12
CA TYR A 91 7.89 -24.74 3.04
C TYR A 91 6.55 -25.41 3.39
N PRO A 92 6.12 -25.40 4.67
CA PRO A 92 4.79 -25.84 5.07
C PRO A 92 3.65 -24.90 4.63
N ASN A 93 3.95 -23.64 4.26
CA ASN A 93 2.95 -22.62 3.92
C ASN A 93 2.81 -22.37 2.39
N VAL A 94 3.33 -23.26 1.55
CA VAL A 94 3.31 -23.09 0.07
C VAL A 94 1.88 -23.05 -0.48
N GLU A 95 0.93 -23.75 0.16
CA GLU A 95 -0.47 -23.73 -0.29
C GLU A 95 -1.14 -22.37 -0.10
N GLU A 96 -0.82 -21.63 0.98
CA GLU A 96 -1.30 -20.25 1.19
C GLU A 96 -0.75 -19.31 0.12
N LEU A 97 0.50 -19.51 -0.30
CA LEU A 97 1.17 -18.71 -1.32
C LEU A 97 0.68 -19.02 -2.73
N ARG A 98 0.39 -20.29 -3.03
CA ARG A 98 -0.12 -20.74 -4.32
C ARG A 98 -1.57 -20.29 -4.56
N ASN A 99 -2.37 -20.27 -3.49
CA ASN A 99 -3.75 -19.82 -3.52
C ASN A 99 -3.88 -18.31 -3.20
N LEU A 100 -2.77 -17.56 -3.28
CA LEU A 100 -2.78 -16.13 -3.00
C LEU A 100 -3.59 -15.39 -4.06
N ASP A 101 -4.68 -14.79 -3.60
CA ASP A 101 -5.53 -13.93 -4.38
C ASP A 101 -5.31 -12.47 -3.93
N LEU A 102 -4.65 -11.70 -4.78
CA LEU A 102 -4.37 -10.29 -4.56
C LEU A 102 -5.65 -9.44 -4.72
N THR A 103 -6.62 -9.88 -5.53
CA THR A 103 -7.83 -9.11 -5.85
C THR A 103 -8.80 -8.99 -4.68
N LYS A 104 -8.68 -9.88 -3.69
CA LYS A 104 -9.47 -9.86 -2.44
C LYS A 104 -8.97 -8.84 -1.42
N ARG A 105 -7.82 -8.21 -1.68
CA ARG A 105 -7.15 -7.31 -0.75
C ARG A 105 -7.06 -5.90 -1.31
N LYS A 106 -6.96 -4.92 -0.43
CA LYS A 106 -6.74 -3.52 -0.81
C LYS A 106 -5.25 -3.23 -0.94
N MET A 107 -4.83 -2.72 -2.10
CA MET A 107 -3.46 -2.22 -2.29
C MET A 107 -3.33 -0.81 -1.71
N ILE A 108 -2.33 -0.63 -0.86
CA ILE A 108 -1.99 0.65 -0.21
C ILE A 108 -0.91 1.36 -1.02
N HIS A 109 0.17 0.66 -1.35
CA HIS A 109 1.33 1.19 -2.06
C HIS A 109 1.97 0.15 -2.98
N GLU A 110 2.63 0.60 -4.03
CA GLU A 110 3.43 -0.22 -4.94
C GLU A 110 4.73 0.52 -5.30
N GLY A 111 5.83 -0.20 -5.47
CA GLY A 111 7.09 0.46 -5.84
C GLY A 111 8.25 -0.50 -6.08
N PRO A 112 9.28 -0.07 -6.84
CA PRO A 112 10.52 -0.81 -6.96
C PRO A 112 11.26 -0.83 -5.62
N LEU A 113 11.96 -1.92 -5.37
CA LEU A 113 12.64 -2.17 -4.11
C LEU A 113 13.93 -2.93 -4.38
N VAL A 114 15.03 -2.53 -3.75
CA VAL A 114 16.30 -3.27 -3.88
C VAL A 114 16.52 -4.09 -2.62
N TRP A 115 16.53 -5.41 -2.76
CA TRP A 115 16.88 -6.30 -1.68
C TRP A 115 18.37 -6.65 -1.70
N LYS A 116 19.09 -6.29 -0.64
CA LYS A 116 20.49 -6.68 -0.42
C LYS A 116 20.56 -8.02 0.32
N VAL A 117 20.91 -9.07 -0.40
CA VAL A 117 21.09 -10.41 0.18
C VAL A 117 22.47 -10.52 0.83
N ASN A 118 23.52 -10.10 0.12
CA ASN A 118 24.92 -10.03 0.59
C ASN A 118 25.55 -8.70 0.13
N ARG A 119 26.74 -8.36 0.65
CA ARG A 119 27.49 -7.15 0.25
C ARG A 119 27.62 -6.97 -1.26
N ASP A 120 27.78 -8.08 -2.00
CA ASP A 120 27.97 -8.05 -3.46
C ASP A 120 26.74 -8.54 -4.25
N LYS A 121 25.62 -8.88 -3.58
CA LYS A 121 24.41 -9.42 -4.24
C LYS A 121 23.18 -8.61 -3.86
N THR A 122 22.75 -7.77 -4.80
CA THR A 122 21.47 -7.08 -4.81
C THR A 122 20.47 -7.79 -5.71
N ILE A 123 19.20 -7.66 -5.37
CA ILE A 123 18.08 -8.21 -6.12
C ILE A 123 17.06 -7.09 -6.31
N ASP A 124 16.74 -6.80 -7.56
CA ASP A 124 15.68 -5.86 -7.89
C ASP A 124 14.33 -6.55 -7.73
N LEU A 125 13.49 -5.97 -6.89
CA LEU A 125 12.15 -6.43 -6.56
C LEU A 125 11.13 -5.35 -6.93
N TYR A 126 9.91 -5.79 -7.11
CA TYR A 126 8.73 -4.96 -7.19
C TYR A 126 7.84 -5.32 -6.01
N THR A 127 7.57 -4.34 -5.16
CA THR A 127 6.90 -4.55 -3.88
C THR A 127 5.47 -4.06 -3.95
N LEU A 128 4.55 -4.90 -3.48
CA LEU A 128 3.16 -4.53 -3.25
C LEU A 128 2.89 -4.53 -1.75
N LEU A 129 2.53 -3.36 -1.21
CA LEU A 129 2.02 -3.24 0.14
C LEU A 129 0.50 -3.33 0.09
N LEU A 130 -0.02 -4.46 0.56
CA LEU A 130 -1.46 -4.68 0.76
C LEU A 130 -1.82 -4.41 2.22
N GLU A 131 -3.12 -4.45 2.53
CA GLU A 131 -3.65 -4.14 3.85
C GLU A 131 -3.11 -5.03 4.98
N ASP A 132 -2.88 -6.32 4.71
CA ASP A 132 -2.47 -7.35 5.68
C ASP A 132 -1.09 -7.96 5.39
N ILE A 133 -0.59 -7.80 4.17
CA ILE A 133 0.63 -8.45 3.68
C ILE A 133 1.51 -7.51 2.85
N LEU A 134 2.81 -7.75 2.91
CA LEU A 134 3.80 -7.21 1.98
C LEU A 134 4.20 -8.32 1.01
N VAL A 135 4.10 -8.06 -0.29
CA VAL A 135 4.44 -9.02 -1.35
C VAL A 135 5.63 -8.51 -2.13
N LEU A 136 6.68 -9.33 -2.17
CA LEU A 136 7.93 -9.09 -2.88
C LEU A 136 7.92 -9.91 -4.18
N LEU A 137 7.87 -9.21 -5.32
CA LEU A 137 7.79 -9.81 -6.65
C LEU A 137 9.09 -9.57 -7.41
N GLN A 138 9.50 -10.54 -8.22
CA GLN A 138 10.54 -10.32 -9.23
C GLN A 138 9.87 -10.06 -10.58
N LYS A 139 10.19 -8.93 -11.21
CA LYS A 139 9.72 -8.65 -12.57
C LYS A 139 10.59 -9.43 -13.56
N GLN A 140 10.00 -10.42 -14.21
CA GLN A 140 10.65 -11.20 -15.27
C GLN A 140 9.84 -11.02 -16.56
N ASP A 141 10.36 -10.21 -17.48
CA ASP A 141 9.67 -9.77 -18.68
C ASP A 141 8.28 -9.16 -18.34
N ASP A 142 7.20 -9.77 -18.82
CA ASP A 142 5.83 -9.39 -18.51
C ASP A 142 5.25 -10.08 -17.27
N ARG A 143 5.95 -11.06 -16.68
CA ARG A 143 5.45 -11.83 -15.53
C ARG A 143 5.97 -11.29 -14.21
N LEU A 144 5.15 -11.45 -13.17
CA LEU A 144 5.49 -11.16 -11.79
C LEU A 144 5.72 -12.48 -11.07
N VAL A 145 6.98 -12.79 -10.80
CA VAL A 145 7.38 -14.09 -10.26
C VAL A 145 7.53 -13.98 -8.75
N LEU A 146 6.84 -14.86 -8.03
CA LEU A 146 7.10 -15.07 -6.61
C LEU A 146 8.31 -15.99 -6.46
N ARG A 147 9.41 -15.46 -5.91
CA ARG A 147 10.63 -16.22 -5.70
C ARG A 147 11.04 -16.22 -4.24
N CYS A 148 11.21 -17.41 -3.69
CA CYS A 148 11.87 -17.58 -2.41
C CYS A 148 13.38 -17.47 -2.65
N HIS A 149 14.05 -16.65 -1.85
CA HIS A 149 15.49 -16.53 -1.87
C HIS A 149 16.04 -17.05 -0.55
N SER A 150 17.22 -17.67 -0.57
CA SER A 150 17.89 -18.13 0.64
C SER A 150 19.12 -17.28 0.90
N LYS A 151 19.31 -16.85 2.15
CA LYS A 151 20.58 -16.29 2.63
C LYS A 151 21.29 -17.39 3.40
N ILE A 152 22.50 -17.72 2.96
CA ILE A 152 23.42 -18.56 3.73
C ILE A 152 24.17 -17.62 4.67
N LEU A 153 23.83 -17.65 5.96
CA LEU A 153 24.64 -16.99 6.98
C LEU A 153 25.94 -17.77 7.14
N ALA A 154 27.08 -17.09 7.04
CA ALA A 154 28.42 -17.69 7.02
C ALA A 154 28.89 -18.27 8.38
N SER A 155 27.98 -18.46 9.34
CA SER A 155 28.29 -18.98 10.66
C SER A 155 27.32 -20.12 10.99
N THR A 156 27.88 -21.33 11.05
CA THR A 156 27.26 -22.63 11.30
C THR A 156 26.55 -23.27 10.10
N ALA A 157 27.12 -24.38 9.63
CA ALA A 157 26.49 -25.28 8.69
C ALA A 157 25.24 -25.87 9.36
N ASP A 158 24.07 -25.30 9.08
CA ASP A 158 22.77 -26.02 8.91
C ASP A 158 21.53 -25.11 8.87
N SER A 159 21.63 -23.79 9.09
CA SER A 159 20.45 -22.91 8.98
C SER A 159 20.42 -22.14 7.66
N LYS A 160 20.02 -22.80 6.55
CA LYS A 160 19.59 -22.10 5.34
C LYS A 160 18.28 -21.36 5.66
N HIS A 161 18.36 -20.06 5.94
CA HIS A 161 17.17 -19.24 6.06
C HIS A 161 16.67 -18.91 4.65
N THR A 162 15.61 -19.61 4.25
CA THR A 162 14.82 -19.24 3.09
C THR A 162 13.88 -18.11 3.50
N PHE A 163 13.71 -17.12 2.63
CA PHE A 163 12.85 -15.96 2.83
C PHE A 163 11.61 -16.15 1.99
N SER A 164 10.45 -16.00 2.63
CA SER A 164 9.17 -15.99 1.95
C SER A 164 9.00 -14.68 1.18
N PRO A 165 8.55 -14.72 -0.09
CA PRO A 165 8.24 -13.52 -0.85
C PRO A 165 6.99 -12.80 -0.32
N VAL A 166 6.19 -13.43 0.54
CA VAL A 166 5.04 -12.80 1.20
C VAL A 166 5.28 -12.72 2.69
N ILE A 167 5.14 -11.53 3.25
CA ILE A 167 5.40 -11.22 4.66
C ILE A 167 4.12 -10.67 5.27
N LYS A 168 3.64 -11.27 6.37
CA LYS A 168 2.44 -10.79 7.08
C LYS A 168 2.83 -9.58 7.94
N LEU A 169 2.10 -8.46 7.81
CA LEU A 169 2.48 -7.17 8.43
C LEU A 169 2.49 -7.21 9.96
N ASN A 170 1.71 -8.10 10.56
CA ASN A 170 1.69 -8.32 12.02
C ASN A 170 3.01 -8.84 12.61
N THR A 171 3.92 -9.36 11.78
CA THR A 171 5.23 -9.88 12.21
C THR A 171 6.39 -8.96 11.84
N VAL A 172 6.10 -7.82 11.19
CA VAL A 172 7.11 -6.92 10.65
C VAL A 172 7.49 -5.85 11.65
N LEU A 173 8.79 -5.63 11.80
CA LEU A 173 9.38 -4.47 12.46
C LEU A 173 10.35 -3.82 11.48
N VAL A 174 10.28 -2.49 11.36
CA VAL A 174 11.26 -1.76 10.54
C VAL A 174 12.29 -1.10 11.42
N ARG A 175 13.56 -1.21 11.02
CA ARG A 175 14.68 -0.55 11.69
C ARG A 175 15.55 0.16 10.68
N GLN A 176 15.98 1.37 11.00
CA GLN A 176 16.98 2.08 10.22
C GLN A 176 18.36 1.46 10.47
N VAL A 177 19.10 1.15 9.41
CA VAL A 177 20.46 0.59 9.53
C VAL A 177 21.46 1.72 9.32
N ALA A 178 22.24 2.04 10.35
CA ALA A 178 23.17 3.16 10.37
C ALA A 178 24.54 2.83 9.72
N THR A 179 24.58 2.08 8.63
CA THR A 179 25.83 1.74 7.94
C THR A 179 26.16 2.78 6.85
N GLY A 180 26.84 3.86 7.25
CA GLY A 180 27.80 4.62 6.43
C GLY A 180 27.27 5.50 5.30
N TYR A 181 27.43 6.82 5.48
CA TYR A 181 27.34 7.95 4.54
C TYR A 181 26.02 8.24 3.81
N ASP A 182 25.18 7.24 3.55
CA ASP A 182 23.85 7.45 3.00
C ASP A 182 22.84 6.69 3.88
N ASN A 183 21.85 7.40 4.45
CA ASN A 183 20.78 6.87 5.31
C ASN A 183 19.80 5.95 4.56
N GLU A 184 20.27 5.19 3.57
CA GLU A 184 19.48 4.60 2.49
C GLU A 184 18.90 3.21 2.79
N TRP A 185 19.35 2.55 3.86
CA TRP A 185 19.01 1.14 4.09
C TRP A 185 18.16 0.95 5.33
N GLN A 186 17.03 0.26 5.15
CA GLN A 186 16.08 -0.04 6.20
C GLN A 186 15.86 -1.55 6.27
N ALA A 187 16.14 -2.11 7.44
CA ALA A 187 15.94 -3.53 7.68
C ALA A 187 14.49 -3.78 8.05
N ILE A 188 13.87 -4.74 7.36
CA ILE A 188 12.62 -5.37 7.75
C ILE A 188 12.99 -6.59 8.59
N VAL A 189 12.67 -6.57 9.86
CA VAL A 189 12.80 -7.72 10.75
C VAL A 189 11.46 -8.44 10.78
N TYR A 190 11.45 -9.74 10.47
CA TYR A 190 10.27 -10.58 10.58
C TYR A 190 10.62 -11.84 11.37
N GLY A 191 9.93 -12.07 12.49
CA GLY A 191 10.31 -13.11 13.44
C GLY A 191 11.77 -12.96 13.92
N SER A 192 12.59 -13.99 13.72
CA SER A 192 14.02 -14.03 14.12
C SER A 192 14.99 -13.72 12.98
N SER A 193 14.52 -13.23 11.83
CA SER A 193 15.35 -13.00 10.64
C SER A 193 15.30 -11.54 10.18
N GLU A 194 16.46 -11.02 9.77
CA GLU A 194 16.62 -9.64 9.28
C GLU A 194 16.75 -9.62 7.75
N LEU A 195 15.87 -8.87 7.08
CA LEU A 195 15.94 -8.53 5.65
C LEU A 195 16.45 -7.11 5.50
N GLU A 196 17.65 -6.93 4.95
CA GLU A 196 18.18 -5.61 4.60
C GLU A 196 17.61 -5.14 3.27
N ILE A 197 16.74 -4.14 3.30
CA ILE A 197 16.02 -3.68 2.12
C ILE A 197 16.28 -2.18 1.91
N GLY A 198 16.48 -1.76 0.67
CA GLY A 198 16.42 -0.35 0.28
C GLY A 198 14.97 0.02 0.05
N LEU A 199 14.33 0.64 1.04
CA LEU A 199 12.99 1.22 0.94
C LEU A 199 13.11 2.69 0.58
N ASP A 200 12.29 3.16 -0.36
CA ASP A 200 12.08 4.60 -0.53
C ASP A 200 11.35 5.18 0.69
N LEU A 201 11.59 6.45 1.00
CA LEU A 201 11.08 7.15 2.18
C LEU A 201 9.55 7.09 2.26
N PHE A 202 8.86 7.20 1.13
CA PHE A 202 7.39 7.11 1.07
C PHE A 202 6.86 5.73 1.44
N LEU A 203 7.49 4.66 0.95
CA LEU A 203 7.08 3.29 1.29
C LEU A 203 7.40 2.97 2.75
N LEU A 204 8.49 3.52 3.29
CA LEU A 204 8.77 3.42 4.72
C LEU A 204 7.67 4.07 5.55
N GLU A 205 7.31 5.33 5.26
CA GLU A 205 6.33 6.08 6.05
C GLU A 205 4.98 5.34 6.08
N GLU A 206 4.51 4.86 4.93
CA GLU A 206 3.29 4.06 4.82
C GLU A 206 3.38 2.74 5.58
N LEU A 207 4.51 2.03 5.47
CA LEU A 207 4.71 0.74 6.13
C LEU A 207 4.82 0.90 7.66
N VAL A 208 5.51 1.93 8.15
CA VAL A 208 5.58 2.30 9.57
C VAL A 208 4.21 2.71 10.10
N TYR A 209 3.48 3.55 9.37
CA TYR A 209 2.13 3.94 9.73
C TYR A 209 1.22 2.72 9.86
N LYS A 210 1.29 1.79 8.91
CA LYS A 210 0.47 0.56 8.94
C LYS A 210 0.87 -0.39 10.07
N ILE A 211 2.16 -0.57 10.35
CA ILE A 211 2.61 -1.38 11.49
C ILE A 211 2.13 -0.77 12.81
N LEU A 212 2.20 0.56 12.95
CA LEU A 212 1.69 1.25 14.13
C LEU A 212 0.17 1.10 14.26
N GLU A 213 -0.57 1.20 13.16
CA GLU A 213 -2.02 0.98 13.14
C GLU A 213 -2.37 -0.46 13.57
N VAL A 214 -1.71 -1.47 13.01
CA VAL A 214 -1.89 -2.88 13.38
C VAL A 214 -1.53 -3.12 14.85
N SER A 215 -0.44 -2.52 15.34
CA SER A 215 -0.02 -2.63 16.74
C SER A 215 -1.00 -1.95 17.70
N ALA A 216 -1.55 -0.80 17.33
CA ALA A 216 -2.58 -0.09 18.09
C ALA A 216 -3.87 -0.92 18.19
N VAL A 217 -4.27 -1.57 17.09
CA VAL A 217 -5.43 -2.48 17.05
C VAL A 217 -5.19 -3.72 17.93
N GLN A 218 -3.99 -4.29 17.93
CA GLN A 218 -3.66 -5.43 18.79
C GLN A 218 -3.63 -5.06 20.28
N HIS A 219 -3.12 -3.89 20.64
CA HIS A 219 -3.17 -3.37 22.02
C HIS A 219 -4.60 -3.08 22.48
N TYR A 220 -5.46 -2.59 21.58
CA TYR A 220 -6.88 -2.36 21.86
C TYR A 220 -7.62 -3.69 22.05
N ASN A 221 -7.43 -4.67 21.17
CA ASN A 221 -8.04 -6.00 21.31
C ASN A 221 -7.52 -6.78 22.53
N SER A 222 -6.26 -6.61 22.92
CA SER A 222 -5.72 -7.23 24.13
C SER A 222 -6.35 -6.66 25.42
N ARG A 223 -6.76 -5.38 25.42
CA ARG A 223 -7.54 -4.79 26.53
C ARG A 223 -8.99 -5.25 26.55
N SER A 224 -9.58 -5.53 25.38
CA SER A 224 -10.97 -5.98 25.28
C SER A 224 -11.21 -7.45 25.64
N VAL A 225 -10.14 -8.28 25.71
CA VAL A 225 -10.24 -9.72 26.05
C VAL A 225 -9.93 -10.00 27.53
N GLN A 226 -9.48 -9.01 28.31
CA GLN A 226 -9.16 -9.19 29.74
C GLN A 226 -10.29 -8.86 30.74
N THR A 227 -11.50 -8.53 30.27
CA THR A 227 -12.62 -8.13 31.14
C THR A 227 -13.64 -9.23 31.47
N ALA A 228 -13.34 -10.51 31.19
CA ALA A 228 -14.30 -11.61 31.39
C ALA A 228 -13.79 -12.76 32.29
N LEU A 229 -12.91 -12.50 33.25
CA LEU A 229 -12.38 -13.57 34.12
C LEU A 229 -12.07 -13.12 35.56
N TRP A 230 -13.02 -12.48 36.26
CA TRP A 230 -12.98 -12.44 37.73
C TRP A 230 -14.41 -12.51 38.31
N PRO A 231 -14.73 -13.45 39.21
CA PRO A 231 -16.03 -13.47 39.87
C PRO A 231 -16.11 -12.35 40.92
N PRO A 232 -17.31 -11.82 41.22
CA PRO A 232 -17.46 -10.74 42.18
C PRO A 232 -17.19 -11.23 43.62
N PRO A 233 -16.47 -10.45 44.45
CA PRO A 233 -16.30 -10.77 45.86
C PRO A 233 -17.61 -10.61 46.63
N LYS A 234 -17.81 -11.50 47.62
CA LYS A 234 -18.93 -11.50 48.58
C LYS A 234 -18.87 -10.30 49.53
#